data_AF-A0A173ZUK9-F1
#
_entry.id   AF-A0A173ZUK9-F1
#
_cell.length_a   1.000
_cell.length_b   1.000
_cell.length_c   1.000
_cell.angle_alpha   90.00
_cell.angle_beta   90.00
_cell.angle_gamma   90.00
#
_symmetry.space_group_name_H-M   'P 1'
#
loop_
_entity.id
_entity.type
_entity.pdbx_description
1 polymer ?
#
loop_
_entity_poly.entity_id
_entity_poly.type
_entity_poly.pdbx_seq_one_letter_code
_entity_poly.pdbx_strand_id
1 'polypeptide(L)'
;MERAEQAVFDFKEKGKDALASAVKGMHLTQGLQKLQSSLHTVMLSMDQKIDRLGSMAEELHVAKGHLKNAFLKMNGKDTAKITERNPEQGIIFQTQKVLFQSMRSIHKLEQKTERLQQQIGKLEERQGKQASLKDTLQELRQETAPRQLGKKEKQKAAIR
;
A
#
# COMPACT_ATOMS: atom_id res chain seq x y z
N MET A 1 7.34 42.67 -12.42
CA MET A 1 6.31 41.76 -11.87
C MET A 1 6.43 40.39 -12.53
N GLU A 2 6.35 40.27 -13.86
CA GLU A 2 6.41 39.00 -14.60
C GLU A 2 7.63 38.10 -14.30
N ARG A 3 8.85 38.65 -14.18
CA ARG A 3 10.05 37.85 -13.88
C ARG A 3 10.03 37.20 -12.48
N ALA A 4 9.40 37.86 -11.51
CA ALA A 4 9.27 37.32 -10.16
C ALA A 4 8.20 36.22 -10.10
N GLU A 5 7.09 36.41 -10.83
CA GLU A 5 6.05 35.38 -10.98
C GLU A 5 6.57 34.14 -11.71
N GLN A 6 7.35 34.34 -12.78
CA GLN A 6 7.99 33.24 -13.52
C GLN A 6 8.97 32.46 -12.63
N ALA A 7 9.78 33.14 -11.82
CA ALA A 7 10.72 32.49 -10.90
C ALA A 7 10.02 31.65 -9.81
N VAL A 8 8.88 32.14 -9.29
CA VAL A 8 8.07 31.40 -8.31
C VAL A 8 7.40 30.17 -8.95
N PHE A 9 6.92 30.31 -10.19
CA PHE A 9 6.36 29.19 -10.94
C PHE A 9 7.41 28.11 -11.22
N ASP A 10 8.57 28.49 -11.75
CA ASP A 10 9.67 27.58 -12.06
C ASP A 10 10.21 26.87 -10.82
N PHE A 11 10.30 27.59 -9.68
CA PHE A 11 10.70 26.99 -8.40
C PHE A 11 9.68 25.95 -7.92
N LYS A 12 8.38 26.27 -8.02
CA LYS A 12 7.29 25.36 -7.64
C LYS A 12 7.24 24.13 -8.54
N GLU A 13 7.54 24.28 -9.82
CA GLU A 13 7.58 23.19 -10.79
C GLU A 13 8.79 22.29 -10.56
N LYS A 14 10.00 22.87 -10.46
CA LYS A 14 11.24 22.12 -10.16
C LYS A 14 11.20 21.44 -8.80
N GLY A 15 10.56 22.06 -7.80
CA GLY A 15 10.36 21.46 -6.48
C GLY A 15 9.44 20.23 -6.52
N LYS A 16 8.35 20.29 -7.30
CA LYS A 16 7.51 19.11 -7.55
C LYS A 16 8.27 18.01 -8.28
N ASP A 17 9.10 18.40 -9.26
CA ASP A 17 9.86 17.44 -10.04
C ASP A 17 10.94 16.74 -9.21
N ALA A 18 11.65 17.49 -8.37
CA ALA A 18 12.63 16.96 -7.43
C ALA A 18 12.00 16.02 -6.41
N LEU A 19 10.83 16.38 -5.88
CA LEU A 19 10.09 15.54 -4.93
C LEU A 19 9.64 14.22 -5.55
N ALA A 20 9.08 14.25 -6.75
CA ALA A 20 8.63 13.03 -7.43
C ALA A 20 9.80 12.15 -7.88
N SER A 21 10.94 12.73 -8.28
CA SER A 21 12.18 11.98 -8.53
C SER A 21 12.74 11.33 -7.27
N ALA A 22 12.67 12.02 -6.12
CA ALA A 22 13.05 11.44 -4.83
C ALA A 22 12.13 10.27 -4.45
N VAL A 23 10.80 10.44 -4.60
CA VAL A 23 9.81 9.38 -4.34
C VAL A 23 10.06 8.14 -5.21
N LYS A 24 10.38 8.32 -6.51
CA LYS A 24 10.77 7.23 -7.41
C LYS A 24 12.06 6.54 -6.96
N GLY A 25 13.09 7.31 -6.60
CA GLY A 25 14.38 6.78 -6.16
C GLY A 25 14.33 6.02 -4.82
N MET A 26 13.31 6.27 -4.00
CA MET A 26 13.13 5.62 -2.70
C MET A 26 12.40 4.27 -2.75
N HIS A 27 11.99 3.78 -3.93
CA HIS A 27 11.16 2.57 -4.08
C HIS A 27 9.91 2.56 -3.18
N LEU A 28 9.35 3.75 -2.93
CA LEU A 28 8.28 3.94 -1.96
C LEU A 28 7.01 3.15 -2.36
N THR A 29 6.69 3.12 -3.65
CA THR A 29 5.56 2.35 -4.19
C THR A 29 5.69 0.85 -3.90
N GLN A 30 6.87 0.27 -4.15
CA GLN A 30 7.16 -1.13 -3.87
C GLN A 30 7.13 -1.45 -2.37
N GLY A 31 7.67 -0.56 -1.54
CA GLY A 31 7.62 -0.67 -0.08
C GLY A 31 6.18 -0.68 0.45
N LEU A 32 5.34 0.23 -0.05
CA LEU A 32 3.92 0.30 0.30
C LEU A 32 3.14 -0.92 -0.18
N GLN A 33 3.43 -1.46 -1.37
CA GLN A 33 2.82 -2.71 -1.85
C GLN A 33 3.15 -3.89 -0.94
N LYS A 34 4.42 -4.06 -0.57
CA LYS A 34 4.84 -5.11 0.37
C LYS A 34 4.15 -4.94 1.73
N LEU A 35 4.03 -3.71 2.23
CA LEU A 35 3.33 -3.41 3.48
C LEU A 35 1.86 -3.79 3.40
N GLN A 36 1.16 -3.38 2.34
CA GLN A 36 -0.25 -3.71 2.14
C GLN A 36 -0.47 -5.24 2.09
N SER A 37 0.31 -5.96 1.29
CA SER A 37 0.21 -7.43 1.18
C SER A 37 0.48 -8.13 2.52
N SER A 38 1.43 -7.59 3.31
CA SER A 38 1.74 -8.11 4.64
C SER A 38 0.57 -7.89 5.61
N LEU A 39 -0.03 -6.70 5.60
CA LEU A 39 -1.21 -6.39 6.41
C LEU A 39 -2.40 -7.30 6.06
N HIS A 40 -2.62 -7.54 4.76
CA HIS A 40 -3.65 -8.45 4.28
C HIS A 40 -3.41 -9.89 4.76
N THR A 41 -2.17 -10.36 4.68
CA THR A 41 -1.78 -11.71 5.13
C THR A 41 -1.95 -11.87 6.63
N VAL A 42 -1.57 -10.86 7.42
CA VAL A 42 -1.80 -10.86 8.87
C VAL A 42 -3.30 -10.91 9.19
N MET A 43 -4.12 -10.15 8.46
CA MET A 43 -5.57 -10.14 8.61
C MET A 43 -6.15 -11.54 8.38
N LEU A 44 -5.80 -12.20 7.27
CA LEU A 44 -6.24 -13.58 6.98
C LEU A 44 -5.75 -14.57 8.04
N SER A 45 -4.52 -14.42 8.53
CA SER A 45 -3.97 -15.29 9.59
C SER A 45 -4.70 -15.10 10.92
N MET A 46 -5.11 -13.88 11.26
CA MET A 46 -5.89 -13.61 12.47
C MET A 46 -7.28 -14.24 12.39
N ASP A 47 -7.95 -14.12 11.24
CA ASP A 47 -9.27 -14.73 11.00
C ASP A 47 -9.23 -16.25 11.21
N GLN A 48 -8.28 -16.92 10.56
CA GLN A 48 -8.07 -18.37 10.73
C GLN A 48 -7.73 -18.76 12.18
N LYS A 49 -7.00 -17.93 12.92
CA LYS A 49 -6.66 -18.20 14.32
C LYS A 49 -7.86 -18.00 15.24
N ILE A 50 -8.74 -17.05 14.95
CA ILE A 50 -9.98 -16.83 15.69
C ILE A 50 -10.90 -18.07 15.55
N ASP A 51 -11.03 -18.57 14.32
CA ASP A 51 -11.82 -19.78 14.04
C ASP A 51 -11.24 -20.99 14.79
N ARG A 52 -9.93 -21.21 14.70
CA ARG A 52 -9.25 -22.30 15.41
C ARG A 52 -9.39 -22.17 16.92
N LEU A 53 -9.30 -20.97 17.48
CA LEU A 53 -9.55 -20.73 18.91
C LEU A 53 -10.99 -21.09 19.30
N GLY A 54 -11.96 -20.82 18.43
CA GLY A 54 -13.35 -21.22 18.61
C GLY A 54 -13.50 -22.74 18.69
N SER A 55 -12.93 -23.47 17.72
CA SER A 55 -12.97 -24.94 17.70
C SER A 55 -12.25 -25.57 18.89
N MET A 56 -11.05 -25.09 19.22
CA MET A 56 -10.29 -25.57 20.38
C MET A 56 -11.04 -25.34 21.70
N ALA A 57 -11.78 -24.24 21.80
CA ALA A 57 -12.59 -23.96 22.98
C ALA A 57 -13.69 -24.99 23.18
N GLU A 58 -14.34 -25.39 22.10
CA GLU A 58 -15.42 -26.39 22.13
C GLU A 58 -14.85 -27.77 22.46
N GLU A 59 -13.76 -28.17 21.78
CA GLU A 59 -13.06 -29.42 22.04
C GLU A 59 -12.60 -29.53 23.50
N LEU A 60 -12.01 -28.46 24.04
CA LEU A 60 -11.55 -28.43 25.43
C LEU A 60 -12.72 -28.51 26.43
N HIS A 61 -13.85 -27.85 26.12
CA HIS A 61 -15.04 -27.89 26.95
C HIS A 61 -15.66 -29.29 26.99
N VAL A 62 -15.79 -29.94 25.83
CA VAL A 62 -16.25 -31.32 25.69
C VAL A 62 -15.30 -32.27 26.41
N ALA A 63 -13.99 -32.16 26.20
CA ALA A 63 -12.97 -32.97 26.87
C ALA A 63 -13.02 -32.83 28.40
N LYS A 64 -13.18 -31.60 28.91
CA LYS A 64 -13.37 -31.33 30.35
C LYS A 64 -14.63 -32.00 30.89
N GLY A 65 -15.73 -31.98 30.12
CA GLY A 65 -16.98 -32.67 30.46
C GLY A 65 -16.79 -34.19 30.57
N HIS A 66 -16.10 -34.79 29.60
CA HIS A 66 -15.78 -36.22 29.63
C HIS A 66 -14.89 -36.59 30.81
N LEU A 67 -13.84 -35.80 31.08
CA LEU A 67 -12.95 -36.03 32.22
C LEU A 67 -13.72 -35.98 33.55
N LYS A 68 -14.60 -34.99 33.73
CA LYS A 68 -15.46 -34.89 34.91
C LYS A 68 -16.35 -36.13 35.06
N ASN A 69 -16.93 -36.61 33.98
CA ASN A 69 -17.80 -37.79 33.99
C ASN A 69 -17.02 -39.07 34.28
N ALA A 70 -15.82 -39.23 33.74
CA ALA A 70 -14.94 -40.35 34.07
C ALA A 70 -14.63 -40.38 35.57
N PHE A 71 -14.32 -39.21 36.15
CA PHE A 71 -14.07 -39.08 37.59
C PHE A 71 -15.31 -39.39 38.45
N LEU A 72 -16.51 -38.94 38.04
CA LEU A 72 -17.76 -39.27 38.74
C LEU A 72 -18.02 -40.79 38.71
N LYS A 73 -17.87 -41.41 37.55
CA LYS A 73 -18.07 -42.85 37.37
C LYS A 73 -17.09 -43.69 38.18
N MET A 74 -15.82 -43.28 38.24
CA MET A 74 -14.81 -43.91 39.09
C MET A 74 -15.13 -43.80 40.58
N ASN A 75 -15.82 -42.74 41.00
CA ASN A 75 -16.30 -42.55 42.37
C ASN A 75 -17.69 -43.17 42.64
N GLY A 76 -18.21 -43.98 41.72
CA GLY A 76 -19.52 -44.64 41.87
C GLY A 76 -20.72 -43.71 41.75
N LYS A 77 -20.55 -42.50 41.22
CA LYS A 77 -21.64 -41.54 40.94
C LYS A 77 -22.05 -41.59 39.48
N ASP A 78 -23.30 -41.23 39.21
CA ASP A 78 -23.81 -41.09 37.84
C ASP A 78 -23.09 -39.98 37.08
N THR A 79 -22.98 -40.16 35.77
CA THR A 79 -22.38 -39.16 34.86
C THR A 79 -23.35 -38.00 34.62
N ALA A 80 -22.81 -36.79 34.49
CA ALA A 80 -23.59 -35.60 34.18
C ALA A 80 -23.64 -35.36 32.66
N LYS A 81 -24.74 -34.79 32.15
CA LYS A 81 -24.79 -34.37 30.75
C LYS A 81 -23.80 -33.22 30.52
N ILE A 82 -23.00 -33.31 29.47
CA ILE A 82 -22.15 -32.21 29.02
C ILE A 82 -23.09 -31.17 28.40
N THR A 83 -23.18 -29.99 29.02
CA THR A 83 -23.95 -28.86 28.50
C THR A 83 -23.12 -28.10 27.47
N GLU A 84 -23.77 -27.40 26.55
CA GLU A 84 -23.09 -26.58 25.54
C GLU A 84 -22.29 -25.43 26.20
N ARG A 85 -21.17 -25.06 25.57
CA ARG A 85 -20.36 -23.91 26.00
C ARG A 85 -21.03 -22.61 25.55
N ASN A 86 -21.02 -21.57 26.38
CA ASN A 86 -21.32 -20.22 25.91
C ASN A 86 -20.09 -19.66 25.13
N PRO A 87 -20.18 -19.46 23.80
CA PRO A 87 -19.07 -18.97 23.01
C PRO A 87 -18.69 -17.53 23.35
N GLU A 88 -19.64 -16.73 23.85
CA GLU A 88 -19.46 -15.31 24.18
C GLU A 88 -18.94 -15.07 25.60
N GLN A 89 -18.43 -16.11 26.25
CA GLN A 89 -17.98 -16.03 27.63
C GLN A 89 -16.58 -16.62 27.83
N GLY A 90 -15.85 -16.00 28.77
CA GLY A 90 -14.55 -16.45 29.22
C GLY A 90 -13.38 -15.82 28.46
N ILE A 91 -12.18 -16.31 28.76
CA ILE A 91 -10.91 -15.76 28.26
C ILE A 91 -10.81 -15.90 26.73
N ILE A 92 -11.32 -16.99 26.16
CA ILE A 92 -11.26 -17.23 24.72
C ILE A 92 -12.06 -16.17 23.95
N PHE A 93 -13.26 -15.83 24.42
CA PHE A 93 -14.07 -14.76 23.84
C PHE A 93 -13.36 -13.41 23.90
N GLN A 94 -12.73 -13.08 25.03
CA GLN A 94 -11.97 -11.83 25.16
C GLN A 94 -10.78 -11.79 24.21
N THR A 95 -10.06 -12.91 24.05
CA THR A 95 -8.97 -13.02 23.07
C THR A 95 -9.47 -12.82 21.64
N GLN A 96 -10.58 -13.48 21.26
CA GLN A 96 -11.20 -13.29 19.94
C GLN A 96 -11.59 -11.82 19.72
N LYS A 97 -12.19 -11.17 20.72
CA LYS A 97 -12.58 -9.74 20.66
C LYS A 97 -11.39 -8.82 20.41
N VAL A 98 -10.27 -9.03 21.10
CA VAL A 98 -9.03 -8.26 20.90
C VAL A 98 -8.46 -8.49 19.49
N LEU A 99 -8.49 -9.73 18.99
CA LEU A 99 -8.07 -10.05 17.63
C LEU A 99 -8.97 -9.38 16.58
N PHE A 100 -10.30 -9.41 16.75
CA PHE A 100 -11.24 -8.69 15.87
C PHE A 100 -11.01 -7.18 15.88
N GLN A 101 -10.75 -6.58 17.05
CA GLN A 101 -10.44 -5.16 17.14
C GLN A 101 -9.11 -4.81 16.43
N SER A 102 -8.11 -5.68 16.56
CA SER A 102 -6.83 -5.55 15.87
C SER A 102 -6.99 -5.65 14.36
N MET A 103 -7.77 -6.64 13.89
CA MET A 103 -8.12 -6.84 12.48
C MET A 103 -8.79 -5.60 11.88
N ARG A 104 -9.75 -4.99 12.60
CA ARG A 104 -10.40 -3.74 12.16
C ARG A 104 -9.41 -2.58 12.02
N SER A 105 -8.40 -2.53 12.87
CA SER A 105 -7.37 -1.48 12.83
C SER A 105 -6.39 -1.72 11.67
N ILE A 106 -5.98 -2.97 11.44
CA ILE A 106 -5.16 -3.40 10.30
C ILE A 106 -5.87 -3.12 8.99
N HIS A 107 -7.16 -3.42 8.87
CA HIS A 107 -7.93 -3.14 7.67
C HIS A 107 -7.99 -1.64 7.34
N LYS A 108 -8.16 -0.77 8.36
CA LYS A 108 -8.06 0.69 8.16
C LYS A 108 -6.68 1.11 7.67
N LEU A 109 -5.62 0.46 8.14
CA LEU A 109 -4.25 0.74 7.73
C LEU A 109 -3.99 0.28 6.28
N GLU A 110 -4.51 -0.89 5.90
CA GLU A 110 -4.50 -1.42 4.53
C GLU A 110 -5.15 -0.41 3.56
N GLN A 111 -6.36 0.07 3.88
CA GLN A 111 -7.05 1.08 3.07
C GLN A 111 -6.28 2.40 2.95
N LYS A 112 -5.65 2.87 4.05
CA LYS A 112 -4.83 4.09 4.01
C LYS A 112 -3.60 3.90 3.12
N THR A 113 -2.99 2.72 3.17
CA THR A 113 -1.82 2.36 2.36
C THR A 113 -2.20 2.30 0.88
N GLU A 114 -3.35 1.71 0.53
CA GLU A 114 -3.88 1.68 -0.83
C GLU A 114 -4.13 3.09 -1.38
N ARG A 115 -4.79 3.97 -0.60
CA ARG A 115 -5.01 5.37 -1.00
C ARG A 115 -3.69 6.11 -1.23
N LEU A 116 -2.69 5.87 -0.39
CA LEU A 116 -1.38 6.48 -0.54
C LEU A 116 -0.67 6.00 -1.81
N GLN A 117 -0.73 4.71 -2.13
CA GLN A 117 -0.22 4.19 -3.40
C GLN A 117 -0.92 4.84 -4.61
N GLN A 118 -2.25 4.98 -4.58
CA GLN A 118 -2.99 5.62 -5.66
C GLN A 118 -2.59 7.10 -5.83
N GLN A 119 -2.33 7.81 -4.73
CA GLN A 119 -1.83 9.19 -4.79
C GLN A 119 -0.43 9.27 -5.40
N ILE A 120 0.47 8.36 -5.02
CA ILE A 120 1.81 8.29 -5.59
C ILE A 120 1.74 7.94 -7.09
N GLY A 121 0.93 6.95 -7.49
CA GLY A 121 0.75 6.59 -8.90
C GLY A 121 0.25 7.77 -9.75
N LYS A 122 -0.71 8.56 -9.23
CA LYS A 122 -1.17 9.79 -9.91
C LYS A 122 -0.08 10.86 -10.02
N LEU A 123 0.80 10.97 -9.03
CA LEU A 123 1.95 11.88 -9.08
C LEU A 123 2.99 11.42 -10.11
N GLU A 124 3.28 10.12 -10.16
CA GLU A 124 4.20 9.52 -11.13
C GLU A 124 3.71 9.67 -12.57
N GLU A 125 2.42 9.42 -12.83
CA GLU A 125 1.81 9.53 -14.16
C GLU A 125 1.79 10.98 -14.67
N ARG A 126 1.46 11.94 -13.79
CA ARG A 126 1.51 13.38 -14.11
C ARG A 126 2.92 13.80 -14.49
N GLN A 127 3.93 13.26 -13.82
CA GLN A 127 5.32 13.56 -14.13
C GLN A 127 5.79 12.91 -15.44
N GLY A 128 5.43 11.65 -15.70
CA GLY A 128 5.79 10.98 -16.96
C GLY A 128 5.23 11.71 -18.18
N LYS A 129 3.99 12.20 -18.06
CA LYS A 129 3.36 13.06 -19.08
C LYS A 129 4.07 14.41 -19.23
N GLN A 130 4.50 15.02 -18.13
CA GLN A 130 5.20 16.32 -18.17
C GLN A 130 6.63 16.21 -18.73
N ALA A 131 7.36 15.15 -18.40
CA ALA A 131 8.68 14.86 -18.96
C ALA A 131 8.59 14.67 -20.48
N SER A 132 7.63 13.87 -20.95
CA SER A 132 7.38 13.68 -22.38
C SER A 132 7.07 15.00 -23.09
N LEU A 133 6.24 15.88 -22.53
CA LEU A 133 5.95 17.20 -23.12
C LEU A 133 7.17 18.13 -23.13
N LYS A 134 8.02 18.09 -22.08
CA LYS A 134 9.28 18.84 -22.04
C LYS A 134 10.26 18.34 -23.10
N ASP A 135 10.35 17.03 -23.31
CA ASP A 135 11.19 16.43 -24.34
C ASP A 135 10.71 16.83 -25.75
N THR A 136 9.39 16.77 -26.01
CA THR A 136 8.82 17.20 -27.30
C THR A 136 9.01 18.70 -27.54
N LEU A 137 8.85 19.54 -26.51
CA LEU A 137 9.10 20.98 -26.62
C LEU A 137 10.59 21.30 -26.81
N GLN A 138 11.49 20.53 -26.19
CA GLN A 138 12.92 20.67 -26.37
C GLN A 138 13.35 20.24 -27.77
N GLU A 139 12.77 19.17 -28.31
CA GLU A 139 12.97 18.71 -29.67
C GLU A 139 12.52 19.77 -30.69
N LEU A 140 11.29 20.30 -30.53
CA LEU A 140 10.79 21.43 -31.32
C LEU A 140 11.67 22.68 -31.22
N ARG A 141 12.22 22.96 -30.02
CA ARG A 141 13.12 24.10 -29.79
C ARG A 141 14.51 23.91 -30.42
N GLN A 142 15.01 22.68 -30.47
CA GLN A 142 16.23 22.34 -31.20
C GLN A 142 16.00 22.40 -32.72
N GLU A 143 14.82 22.01 -33.18
CA GLU A 143 14.42 22.12 -34.59
C GLU A 143 14.25 23.58 -35.04
N THR A 144 13.91 24.49 -34.12
CA THR A 144 13.77 25.94 -34.37
C THR A 144 14.99 26.81 -34.02
N ALA A 145 16.11 26.23 -33.56
CA ALA A 145 17.36 26.99 -33.38
C ALA A 145 17.95 27.43 -34.75
N PRO A 146 18.61 28.62 -34.86
CA PRO A 146 18.83 29.26 -36.14
C PRO A 146 19.82 28.48 -37.00
N ARG A 147 19.34 27.93 -38.12
CA ARG A 147 20.16 27.69 -39.31
C ARG A 147 20.63 29.05 -39.86
N GLN A 148 21.61 29.68 -39.23
CA GLN A 148 22.19 30.94 -39.72
C GLN A 148 23.55 30.69 -40.37
N LEU A 149 23.53 30.85 -41.70
CA LEU A 149 24.44 31.71 -42.47
C LEU A 149 25.95 31.37 -42.53
N GLY A 150 26.34 30.82 -43.69
CA GLY A 150 27.67 30.92 -44.30
C GLY A 150 27.68 30.03 -45.54
N LYS A 151 27.85 30.47 -46.79
CA LYS A 151 28.65 31.57 -47.33
C LYS A 151 28.02 32.07 -48.64
N LYS A 152 27.83 33.39 -48.80
CA LYS A 152 28.01 34.04 -50.10
C LYS A 152 29.49 34.43 -50.16
N GLU A 153 30.24 33.93 -51.13
CA GLU A 153 31.27 34.75 -51.80
C GLU A 153 31.78 34.07 -53.09
N LYS A 154 31.56 34.80 -54.20
CA LYS A 154 32.45 34.96 -55.37
C LYS A 154 32.72 33.75 -56.29
N GLN A 155 32.02 33.76 -57.44
CA GLN A 155 32.70 33.74 -58.74
C GLN A 155 31.84 34.41 -59.81
N LYS A 156 32.24 35.63 -60.20
CA LYS A 156 31.85 36.28 -61.46
C LYS A 156 33.15 36.73 -62.12
N ALA A 157 33.66 35.90 -63.03
CA ALA A 157 34.66 36.12 -64.09
C ALA A 157 35.11 34.70 -64.51
N ALA A 158 35.02 34.22 -65.74
CA ALA A 158 35.10 34.90 -67.02
C ALA A 158 34.17 34.24 -68.05
N ILE A 159 33.44 35.08 -68.77
CA ILE A 159 33.04 34.80 -70.16
C ILE A 159 34.06 35.58 -71.00
N ARG A 160 34.99 34.87 -71.62
CA ARG A 160 35.44 35.11 -72.99
C ARG A 160 36.19 33.88 -73.50
#